data_AF-A0A4Y8S9X7-F1
#
_entry.id   AF-A0A4Y8S9X7-F1
#
_cell.length_a   1.000
_cell.length_b   1.000
_cell.length_c   1.000
_cell.angle_alpha   90.00
_cell.angle_beta   90.00
_cell.angle_gamma   90.00
#
_symmetry.space_group_name_H-M   'P 1'
#
loop_
_entity.id
_entity.type
_entity.pdbx_description
1 polymer ?
#
loop_
_entity_poly.entity_id
_entity_poly.type
_entity_poly.pdbx_seq_one_letter_code
_entity_poly.pdbx_strand_id
1 'polypeptide(L)'
;MELPLPPQETFPPADQPQIVLTDEARYYLQKAGQWAYFLGIMGFIGTAFIAIMALFAGTLFTTMARANPLMEGMAAGLGTLMTVIYLLLAVFSFFFALYLYQFGDKIKNAVAYNNTAEATLAFSKLKSFFKLWGITTIVYLSFTALVLVGSIVVGIGAASMMSR
;
A
#
# COMPACT_ATOMS: atom_id res chain seq x y z
N MET A 1 -28.82 8.69 -66.54
CA MET A 1 -27.83 7.61 -66.33
C MET A 1 -26.72 8.22 -65.50
N GLU A 2 -26.95 8.33 -64.19
CA GLU A 2 -25.94 8.86 -63.27
C GLU A 2 -24.87 7.78 -63.11
N LEU A 3 -23.63 8.11 -63.46
CA LEU A 3 -22.51 7.21 -63.31
C LEU A 3 -22.32 6.89 -61.83
N PRO A 4 -22.21 5.60 -61.43
CA PRO A 4 -21.98 5.24 -60.04
C PRO A 4 -20.66 5.87 -59.58
N LEU A 5 -20.71 6.58 -58.46
CA LEU A 5 -19.54 7.22 -57.87
C LEU A 5 -18.46 6.16 -57.61
N PRO A 6 -17.17 6.49 -57.85
CA PRO A 6 -16.09 5.58 -57.53
C PRO A 6 -16.17 5.19 -56.05
N PRO A 7 -15.80 3.96 -55.69
CA PRO A 7 -15.77 3.51 -54.30
C PRO A 7 -14.99 4.54 -53.47
N GLN A 8 -15.61 5.06 -52.41
CA GLN A 8 -14.89 5.83 -51.41
C GLN A 8 -13.85 4.88 -50.84
N GLU A 9 -12.58 5.04 -51.21
CA GLU A 9 -11.47 4.34 -50.57
C GLU A 9 -11.47 4.81 -49.11
N THR A 10 -12.13 4.03 -48.25
CA THR A 10 -12.06 4.23 -46.81
C THR A 10 -10.64 3.90 -46.41
N PHE A 11 -9.77 4.91 -46.38
CA PHE A 11 -8.46 4.81 -45.76
C PHE A 11 -8.65 4.17 -44.38
N PRO A 12 -7.95 3.07 -44.06
CA PRO A 12 -7.99 2.50 -42.73
C PRO A 12 -7.76 3.62 -41.71
N PRO A 13 -8.55 3.71 -40.62
CA PRO A 13 -8.32 4.72 -39.61
C PRO A 13 -6.85 4.62 -39.17
N ALA A 14 -6.11 5.73 -39.28
CA ALA A 14 -4.69 5.78 -38.97
C ALA A 14 -4.41 5.02 -37.68
N ASP A 15 -3.55 3.99 -37.74
CA ASP A 15 -3.18 3.16 -36.61
C ASP A 15 -2.89 4.06 -35.40
N GLN A 16 -3.71 3.97 -34.35
CA GLN A 16 -3.43 4.72 -33.14
C GLN A 16 -2.05 4.28 -32.63
N PRO A 17 -1.13 5.20 -32.33
CA PRO A 17 0.21 4.83 -31.91
C PRO A 17 0.13 3.96 -30.65
N GLN A 18 0.37 2.65 -30.84
CA GLN A 18 0.34 1.68 -29.76
C GLN A 18 1.66 1.78 -28.98
N ILE A 19 1.57 1.73 -27.65
CA ILE A 19 2.76 1.65 -26.80
C ILE A 19 3.34 0.24 -26.94
N VAL A 20 4.44 0.12 -27.68
CA VAL A 20 5.20 -1.12 -27.82
C VAL A 20 6.36 -1.11 -26.82
N LEU A 21 6.50 -2.17 -26.02
CA LEU A 21 7.60 -2.31 -25.09
C LEU A 21 8.89 -2.71 -25.82
N THR A 22 9.89 -1.84 -25.80
CA THR A 22 11.24 -2.15 -26.29
C THR A 22 11.88 -3.28 -25.48
N ASP A 23 12.94 -3.90 -26.00
CA ASP A 23 13.70 -4.92 -25.24
C ASP A 23 14.23 -4.37 -23.91
N GLU A 24 14.69 -3.12 -23.92
CA GLU A 24 15.17 -2.43 -22.73
C GLU A 24 14.05 -2.21 -21.70
N ALA A 25 12.87 -1.75 -22.15
CA ALA A 25 11.71 -1.58 -21.27
C ALA A 25 11.28 -2.92 -20.64
N ARG A 26 11.29 -4.01 -21.43
CA ARG A 26 11.01 -5.37 -20.93
C ARG A 26 12.04 -5.81 -19.89
N TYR A 27 13.32 -5.54 -20.12
CA TYR A 27 14.38 -5.84 -19.16
C TYR A 27 14.17 -5.11 -17.82
N TYR A 28 13.93 -3.80 -17.84
CA TYR A 28 13.67 -3.03 -16.61
C TYR A 28 12.40 -3.49 -15.90
N LEU A 29 11.34 -3.75 -16.67
CA LEU A 29 10.09 -4.24 -16.11
C LEU A 29 10.29 -5.58 -15.41
N GLN A 30 11.03 -6.51 -16.03
CA GLN A 30 11.38 -7.80 -15.43
C GLN A 30 12.18 -7.63 -14.14
N LYS A 31 13.17 -6.73 -14.12
CA LYS A 31 13.96 -6.44 -12.91
C LYS A 31 13.10 -5.83 -11.80
N ALA A 32 12.24 -4.88 -12.12
CA ALA A 32 11.28 -4.30 -11.17
C ALA A 32 10.34 -5.38 -10.61
N GLY A 33 9.85 -6.29 -11.48
CA GLY A 33 9.01 -7.41 -11.08
C GLY A 33 9.72 -8.38 -10.12
N GLN A 34 10.99 -8.70 -10.36
CA GLN A 34 11.80 -9.55 -9.46
C GLN A 34 11.93 -8.93 -8.06
N TRP A 35 12.24 -7.63 -7.99
CA TRP A 35 12.32 -6.91 -6.72
C TRP A 35 10.97 -6.82 -6.01
N ALA A 36 9.89 -6.55 -6.75
CA ALA A 36 8.54 -6.50 -6.20
C ALA A 36 8.10 -7.85 -5.63
N TYR A 37 8.42 -8.94 -6.33
CA TYR A 37 8.16 -10.31 -5.85
C TYR A 37 8.89 -10.60 -4.53
N PHE A 38 10.19 -10.27 -4.47
CA PHE A 38 11.00 -10.41 -3.27
C PHE A 38 10.44 -9.58 -2.10
N LEU A 39 10.10 -8.32 -2.35
CA LEU A 39 9.51 -7.44 -1.34
C LEU A 39 8.13 -7.92 -0.89
N GLY A 40 7.34 -8.52 -1.77
CA GLY A 40 6.07 -9.17 -1.41
C GLY A 40 6.28 -10.31 -0.42
N ILE A 41 7.26 -11.19 -0.67
CA ILE A 41 7.61 -12.27 0.26
C ILE A 41 8.07 -11.72 1.62
N MET A 42 8.98 -10.74 1.61
CA MET A 42 9.43 -10.09 2.84
C MET A 42 8.29 -9.41 3.58
N GLY A 43 7.34 -8.82 2.87
CA GLY A 43 6.14 -8.21 3.44
C GLY A 43 5.22 -9.22 4.11
N PHE A 44 5.06 -10.43 3.55
CA PHE A 44 4.31 -11.51 4.20
C PHE A 44 5.00 -12.00 5.48
N ILE A 45 6.33 -12.17 5.44
CA ILE A 45 7.12 -12.53 6.63
C ILE A 45 6.95 -11.45 7.70
N GLY A 46 7.13 -10.18 7.36
CA GLY A 46 6.93 -9.05 8.27
C GLY A 46 5.52 -9.01 8.85
N THR A 47 4.50 -9.30 8.04
CA THR A 47 3.11 -9.39 8.49
C THR A 47 2.90 -10.50 9.51
N ALA A 48 3.50 -11.68 9.30
CA ALA A 48 3.44 -12.77 10.25
C ALA A 48 4.08 -12.38 11.60
N PHE A 49 5.22 -11.70 11.57
CA PHE A 49 5.84 -11.17 12.79
C PHE A 49 4.93 -10.17 13.52
N ILE A 50 4.31 -9.22 12.82
CA ILE A 50 3.36 -8.26 13.42
C ILE A 50 2.19 -9.00 14.07
N ALA A 51 1.61 -9.97 13.39
CA ALA A 51 0.50 -10.75 13.91
C ALA A 51 0.88 -11.54 15.18
N ILE A 52 2.05 -12.18 15.18
CA ILE A 52 2.58 -12.87 16.37
C ILE A 52 2.77 -11.88 17.53
N MET A 53 3.41 -10.74 17.27
CA MET A 53 3.63 -9.71 18.29
C MET A 53 2.31 -9.17 18.87
N ALA A 54 1.27 -9.04 18.04
CA ALA A 54 -0.06 -8.62 18.49
C ALA A 54 -0.63 -9.56 19.55
N LEU A 55 -0.46 -10.88 19.40
CA LEU A 55 -0.93 -11.87 20.37
C LEU A 55 -0.25 -11.73 21.74
N PHE A 56 1.00 -11.26 21.75
CA PHE A 56 1.76 -11.01 22.98
C PHE A 56 1.55 -9.61 23.57
N ALA A 57 0.84 -8.71 22.88
CA ALA A 57 0.68 -7.32 23.31
C ALA A 57 0.04 -7.23 24.70
N GLY A 58 -1.01 -8.01 24.98
CA GLY A 58 -1.65 -8.03 26.30
C GLY A 58 -0.67 -8.39 27.44
N THR A 59 0.15 -9.43 27.25
CA THR A 59 1.16 -9.83 28.22
C THR A 59 2.21 -8.73 28.42
N LEU A 60 2.69 -8.12 27.34
CA LEU A 60 3.66 -7.02 27.42
C LEU A 60 3.10 -5.83 28.20
N PHE A 61 1.86 -5.41 27.90
CA PHE A 61 1.20 -4.29 28.58
C PHE A 61 0.92 -4.56 30.06
N THR A 62 0.47 -5.77 30.42
CA THR A 62 0.28 -6.14 31.84
C THR A 62 1.59 -6.14 32.61
N THR A 63 2.70 -6.54 31.97
CA THR A 63 4.03 -6.54 32.60
C THR A 63 4.53 -5.10 32.81
N MET A 64 4.32 -4.22 31.84
CA MET A 64 4.62 -2.79 31.98
C MET A 64 3.76 -2.11 33.06
N ALA A 65 2.48 -2.50 33.17
CA ALA A 65 1.57 -1.95 34.17
C ALA A 65 1.99 -2.28 35.61
N ARG A 66 2.61 -3.45 35.85
CA ARG A 66 3.19 -3.78 37.16
C ARG A 66 4.34 -2.85 37.57
N ALA A 67 5.01 -2.23 36.61
CA ALA A 67 6.10 -1.28 36.87
C ALA A 67 5.61 0.17 37.06
N ASN A 68 4.34 0.46 36.74
CA ASN A 68 3.76 1.80 36.89
C ASN A 68 2.33 1.73 37.46
N PRO A 69 2.12 2.07 38.74
CA PRO A 69 0.80 2.01 39.41
C PRO A 69 -0.30 2.80 38.68
N LEU A 70 0.06 3.85 37.95
CA LEU A 70 -0.88 4.66 37.15
C LEU A 70 -1.47 3.89 35.96
N MET A 71 -0.82 2.82 35.50
CA MET A 71 -1.26 2.01 34.36
C MET A 71 -2.05 0.77 34.77
N GLU A 72 -2.03 0.39 36.05
CA GLU A 72 -2.64 -0.87 36.55
C GLU A 72 -4.14 -0.96 36.22
N GLY A 73 -4.90 0.13 36.41
CA GLY A 73 -6.32 0.18 36.11
C GLY A 73 -6.69 0.26 34.62
N MET A 74 -5.74 0.63 33.74
CA MET A 74 -5.98 0.78 32.29
C MET A 74 -5.32 -0.31 31.44
N ALA A 75 -4.47 -1.15 32.04
CA ALA A 75 -3.63 -2.12 31.35
C ALA A 75 -4.41 -3.14 30.50
N ALA A 76 -5.49 -3.69 31.04
CA ALA A 76 -6.28 -4.72 30.36
C ALA A 76 -7.03 -4.16 29.14
N GLY A 77 -7.60 -2.96 29.27
CA GLY A 77 -8.29 -2.26 28.18
C GLY A 77 -7.32 -1.82 27.08
N LEU A 78 -6.19 -1.23 27.45
CA LEU A 78 -5.15 -0.79 26.51
C LEU A 78 -4.51 -1.97 25.77
N GLY A 79 -4.19 -3.06 26.46
CA GLY A 79 -3.62 -4.25 25.84
C GLY A 79 -4.55 -4.88 24.79
N THR A 80 -5.85 -4.95 25.09
CA THR A 80 -6.87 -5.44 24.14
C THR A 80 -6.98 -4.53 22.93
N LEU A 81 -7.09 -3.22 23.14
CA LEU A 81 -7.16 -2.22 22.07
C LEU A 81 -5.94 -2.29 21.15
N MET A 82 -4.73 -2.37 21.73
CA MET A 82 -3.49 -2.48 20.97
C MET A 82 -3.44 -3.76 20.15
N THR A 83 -3.85 -4.90 20.72
CA THR A 83 -3.92 -6.18 20.00
C THR A 83 -4.80 -6.04 18.75
N VAL A 84 -5.99 -5.46 18.89
CA VAL A 84 -6.92 -5.25 17.77
C VAL A 84 -6.30 -4.34 16.71
N ILE A 85 -5.68 -3.22 17.10
CA ILE A 85 -5.03 -2.29 16.17
C ILE A 85 -3.88 -2.96 15.42
N TYR A 86 -3.01 -3.71 16.11
CA TYR A 86 -1.89 -4.40 15.46
C TYR A 86 -2.36 -5.51 14.51
N LEU A 87 -3.45 -6.21 14.83
CA LEU A 87 -4.05 -7.18 13.90
C LEU A 87 -4.64 -6.51 12.67
N LEU A 88 -5.31 -5.36 12.82
CA LEU A 88 -5.79 -4.57 11.68
C LEU A 88 -4.63 -4.08 10.81
N LEU A 89 -3.53 -3.64 11.43
CA LEU A 89 -2.31 -3.26 10.72
C LEU A 89 -1.68 -4.46 10.00
N ALA A 90 -1.65 -5.65 10.62
CA ALA A 90 -1.16 -6.86 9.96
C ALA A 90 -1.99 -7.20 8.71
N VAL A 91 -3.32 -7.14 8.80
CA VAL A 91 -4.21 -7.33 7.65
C VAL A 91 -3.96 -6.28 6.57
N PHE A 92 -3.78 -5.01 6.96
CA PHE A 92 -3.45 -3.95 6.03
C PHE A 92 -2.10 -4.17 5.32
N SER A 93 -1.04 -4.50 6.07
CA SER A 93 0.29 -4.82 5.55
C SER A 93 0.28 -6.08 4.67
N PHE A 94 -0.58 -7.05 4.96
CA PHE A 94 -0.79 -8.22 4.12
C PHE A 94 -1.23 -7.83 2.71
N PHE A 95 -2.19 -6.90 2.58
CA PHE A 95 -2.66 -6.45 1.26
C PHE A 95 -1.57 -5.74 0.46
N PHE A 96 -0.71 -4.97 1.13
CA PHE A 96 0.45 -4.34 0.50
C PHE A 96 1.40 -5.40 -0.08
N ALA A 97 1.78 -6.37 0.74
CA ALA A 97 2.64 -7.49 0.33
C ALA A 97 2.02 -8.29 -0.82
N LEU A 98 0.71 -8.53 -0.76
CA LEU A 98 -0.04 -9.28 -1.76
C LEU A 98 -0.03 -8.62 -3.13
N TYR A 99 -0.27 -7.31 -3.21
CA TYR A 99 -0.27 -6.63 -4.51
C TYR A 99 1.12 -6.58 -5.14
N LEU A 100 2.16 -6.42 -4.33
CA LEU A 100 3.54 -6.37 -4.80
C LEU A 100 4.01 -7.76 -5.29
N TYR A 101 3.66 -8.81 -4.55
CA TYR A 101 3.85 -10.20 -4.95
C TYR A 101 3.15 -10.50 -6.28
N GLN A 102 1.86 -10.18 -6.40
CA GLN A 102 1.09 -10.43 -7.62
C GLN A 102 1.62 -9.64 -8.83
N PHE A 103 2.05 -8.39 -8.63
CA PHE A 103 2.69 -7.63 -9.70
C PHE A 103 3.98 -8.31 -10.18
N GLY A 104 4.86 -8.68 -9.25
CA GLY A 104 6.13 -9.33 -9.59
C GLY A 104 5.97 -10.67 -10.29
N ASP A 105 5.06 -11.52 -9.80
CA ASP A 105 4.74 -12.82 -10.39
C ASP A 105 4.20 -12.68 -11.82
N LYS A 106 3.26 -11.75 -12.02
CA LYS A 106 2.63 -11.55 -13.33
C LYS A 106 3.56 -10.93 -14.36
N ILE A 107 4.40 -9.96 -13.96
CA ILE A 107 5.40 -9.39 -14.87
C ILE A 107 6.38 -10.45 -15.36
N LYS A 108 6.80 -11.37 -14.48
CA LYS A 108 7.70 -12.45 -14.86
C LYS A 108 7.10 -13.30 -15.99
N ASN A 109 5.82 -13.66 -15.88
CA ASN A 109 5.11 -14.43 -16.90
C ASN A 109 4.85 -13.61 -18.17
N ALA A 110 4.48 -12.34 -18.03
CA ALA A 110 4.23 -11.44 -19.15
C ALA A 110 5.46 -11.27 -20.05
N VAL A 111 6.63 -11.05 -19.45
CA VAL A 111 7.89 -10.86 -20.20
C VAL A 111 8.40 -12.18 -20.79
N ALA A 112 8.31 -13.29 -20.04
CA ALA A 112 8.79 -14.59 -20.51
C ALA A 112 8.00 -15.13 -21.71
N TYR A 113 6.68 -14.91 -21.74
CA TYR A 113 5.79 -15.45 -22.77
C TYR A 113 5.23 -14.39 -23.72
N ASN A 114 5.73 -13.15 -23.67
CA ASN A 114 5.19 -11.99 -24.41
C ASN A 114 3.65 -11.88 -24.29
N ASN A 115 3.12 -12.18 -23.10
CA ASN A 115 1.69 -12.24 -22.85
C ASN A 115 1.16 -10.88 -22.38
N THR A 116 0.46 -10.20 -23.28
CA THR A 116 -0.12 -8.87 -23.04
C THR A 116 -1.20 -8.90 -21.97
N ALA A 117 -1.98 -9.97 -21.85
CA ALA A 117 -3.02 -10.09 -20.81
C ALA A 117 -2.39 -10.16 -19.40
N GLU A 118 -1.30 -10.91 -19.22
CA GLU A 118 -0.57 -10.93 -17.95
C GLU A 118 0.09 -9.59 -17.65
N ALA A 119 0.60 -8.88 -18.66
CA ALA A 119 1.12 -7.52 -18.48
C ALA A 119 0.03 -6.57 -17.98
N THR A 120 -1.16 -6.59 -18.59
CA THR A 120 -2.30 -5.78 -18.16
C THR A 120 -2.73 -6.11 -16.73
N LEU A 121 -2.79 -7.39 -16.37
CA LEU A 121 -3.10 -7.79 -15.00
C LEU A 121 -2.04 -7.32 -14.02
N ALA A 122 -0.75 -7.41 -14.37
CA ALA A 122 0.34 -6.91 -13.53
C ALA A 122 0.19 -5.40 -13.26
N PHE A 123 0.00 -4.60 -14.31
CA PHE A 123 -0.22 -3.16 -14.15
C PHE A 123 -1.48 -2.83 -13.33
N SER A 124 -2.53 -3.66 -13.42
CA SER A 124 -3.70 -3.53 -12.56
C SER A 124 -3.36 -3.73 -11.08
N LYS A 125 -2.49 -4.69 -10.74
CA LYS A 125 -2.01 -4.89 -9.36
C LYS A 125 -1.11 -3.76 -8.89
N LEU A 126 -0.24 -3.25 -9.75
CA LEU A 126 0.59 -2.08 -9.46
C LEU A 126 -0.27 -0.83 -9.20
N LYS A 127 -1.34 -0.63 -9.97
CA LYS A 127 -2.32 0.44 -9.74
C LYS A 127 -2.97 0.30 -8.36
N SER A 128 -3.44 -0.90 -8.00
CA SER A 128 -4.06 -1.15 -6.69
C SER A 128 -3.09 -0.90 -5.54
N PHE A 129 -1.82 -1.28 -5.70
CA PHE A 129 -0.75 -0.96 -4.76
C PHE A 129 -0.60 0.54 -4.53
N PHE A 130 -0.42 1.33 -5.61
CA PHE A 130 -0.29 2.78 -5.49
C PHE A 130 -1.54 3.46 -4.95
N LYS A 131 -2.73 2.97 -5.31
CA LYS A 131 -3.99 3.49 -4.77
C LYS A 131 -4.07 3.27 -3.26
N LEU A 132 -3.73 2.07 -2.79
CA LEU A 132 -3.71 1.75 -1.36
C LEU A 132 -2.73 2.66 -0.61
N TRP A 133 -1.50 2.76 -1.10
CA TRP A 133 -0.46 3.55 -0.46
C TRP A 133 -0.74 5.06 -0.47
N GLY A 134 -1.31 5.57 -1.57
CA GLY A 134 -1.72 6.96 -1.69
C GLY A 134 -2.81 7.33 -0.69
N ILE A 135 -3.85 6.50 -0.56
CA ILE A 135 -4.93 6.72 0.42
C ILE A 135 -4.36 6.70 1.84
N THR A 136 -3.54 5.70 2.18
CA THR A 136 -2.92 5.60 3.50
C THR A 136 -2.03 6.79 3.82
N THR A 137 -1.29 7.30 2.83
CA THR A 137 -0.45 8.50 2.98
C THR A 137 -1.31 9.73 3.29
N ILE A 138 -2.43 9.93 2.59
CA ILE A 138 -3.36 11.04 2.84
C ILE A 138 -3.93 10.96 4.25
N VAL A 139 -4.36 9.77 4.68
CA VAL A 139 -4.88 9.54 6.05
C VAL A 139 -3.80 9.88 7.08
N TYR A 140 -2.57 9.35 6.90
CA TYR A 140 -1.45 9.61 7.80
C TYR A 140 -1.10 11.11 7.91
N LEU A 141 -1.04 11.82 6.77
CA LEU A 141 -0.78 13.26 6.75
C LEU A 141 -1.89 14.05 7.45
N SER A 142 -3.15 13.64 7.27
CA SER A 142 -4.30 14.28 7.93
C SER A 142 -4.22 14.15 9.45
N PHE A 143 -3.92 12.95 9.96
CA PHE A 143 -3.71 12.73 11.40
C PHE A 143 -2.52 13.54 11.92
N THR A 144 -1.40 13.55 11.19
CA THR A 144 -0.19 14.30 11.58
C THR A 144 -0.48 15.81 11.66
N ALA A 145 -1.21 16.36 10.69
CA ALA A 145 -1.60 17.77 10.69
C ALA A 145 -2.53 18.13 11.86
N LEU A 146 -3.50 17.26 12.18
CA LEU A 146 -4.39 17.46 13.32
C LEU A 146 -3.64 17.46 14.65
N VAL A 147 -2.72 16.51 14.84
CA VAL A 147 -1.87 16.46 16.04
C VAL A 147 -0.98 17.69 16.15
N LEU A 148 -0.40 18.16 15.04
CA LEU A 148 0.41 19.37 15.01
C LEU A 148 -0.40 20.59 15.49
N VAL A 149 -1.57 20.82 14.89
CA VAL A 149 -2.45 21.96 15.26
C VAL A 149 -2.91 21.84 16.71
N GLY A 150 -3.34 20.64 17.13
CA GLY A 150 -3.74 20.39 18.52
C GLY A 150 -2.61 20.68 19.52
N SER A 151 -1.39 20.25 19.20
CA SER A 151 -0.23 20.47 20.06
C SER A 151 0.11 21.95 20.23
N ILE A 152 -0.03 22.75 19.18
CA ILE A 152 0.17 24.22 19.24
C ILE A 152 -0.89 24.87 20.13
N VAL A 153 -2.17 24.51 19.97
CA VAL A 153 -3.26 25.09 20.77
C VAL A 153 -3.10 24.74 22.26
N VAL A 154 -2.79 23.48 22.57
CA VAL A 154 -2.54 23.03 23.95
C VAL A 154 -1.29 23.69 24.53
N GLY A 155 -0.21 23.80 23.74
CA GLY A 155 1.04 24.42 24.17
C GLY A 155 0.88 25.91 24.50
N ILE A 156 0.17 26.67 23.66
CA ILE A 156 -0.14 28.09 23.92
C ILE A 156 -1.04 28.22 25.16
N GLY A 157 -2.06 27.36 25.28
CA GLY A 157 -2.95 27.35 26.45
C GLY A 157 -2.19 27.08 27.75
N ALA A 158 -1.33 26.06 27.77
CA ALA A 158 -0.49 25.73 28.92
C ALA A 158 0.49 26.84 29.29
N ALA A 159 1.14 27.46 28.29
CA ALA A 159 2.03 28.60 28.52
C ALA A 159 1.31 29.81 29.13
N SER A 160 0.08 30.09 28.69
CA SER A 160 -0.73 31.19 29.22
C SER A 160 -1.23 30.98 30.65
N MET A 161 -1.37 29.73 31.10
CA MET A 161 -1.73 29.40 32.49
C MET A 161 -0.54 29.48 33.43
N MET A 162 0.69 29.28 32.93
CA MET A 162 1.91 29.33 33.74
C MET A 162 2.44 30.75 33.95
N SER A 163 1.99 31.72 33.14
CA SER A 163 2.35 33.14 33.27
C SER A 163 1.39 33.94 34.17
N ARG A 164 0.50 33.27 34.92
CA ARG A 164 -0.43 33.86 35.89
C ARG A 164 -0.12 33.34 37.29
#